data_AF-A0A7C9EG60-F1
#
_entry.id   AF-A0A7C9EG60-F1
#
_cell.length_a   1.000
_cell.length_b   1.000
_cell.length_c   1.000
_cell.angle_alpha   90.00
_cell.angle_beta   90.00
_cell.angle_gamma   90.00
#
_symmetry.space_group_name_H-M   'P 1'
#
loop_
_entity.id
_entity.type
_entity.pdbx_description
1 polymer ?
#
loop_
_entity_poly.entity_id
_entity_poly.type
_entity_poly.pdbx_seq_one_letter_code
_entity_poly.pdbx_strand_id
1 'polypeptide(L)'
;GELNEEFVSWLSRSLVCTWEEPRDLGSLSSAVISGYGQCTKICALSGFKFILTFHTRDEMEEALRNHEELDNWFIDIKPWDKYDCCSTRKVWLEVVGVPPHGSKWENFKKIADIW
;
A
#
# COMPACT_ATOMS: atom_id res chain seq x y z
N GLY A 1 21.97 8.09 4.75
CA GLY A 1 20.72 7.48 5.23
C GLY A 1 20.81 6.02 4.90
N GLU A 2 20.85 5.15 5.89
CA GLU A 2 20.76 3.70 5.67
C GLU A 2 19.37 3.39 5.12
N LEU A 3 19.32 2.73 3.96
CA LEU A 3 18.08 2.18 3.44
C LEU A 3 17.66 1.05 4.39
N ASN A 4 16.49 1.19 5.00
CA ASN A 4 15.93 0.13 5.83
C ASN A 4 15.69 -1.10 4.94
N GLU A 5 16.52 -2.13 5.10
CA GLU A 5 16.50 -3.35 4.28
C GLU A 5 15.14 -4.07 4.37
N GLU A 6 14.48 -4.00 5.53
CA GLU A 6 13.15 -4.55 5.75
C GLU A 6 12.11 -3.84 4.88
N PHE A 7 12.24 -2.50 4.75
CA PHE A 7 11.35 -1.70 3.90
C PHE A 7 11.55 -1.99 2.42
N VAL A 8 12.81 -2.17 1.98
CA VAL A 8 13.11 -2.54 0.59
C VAL A 8 12.62 -3.96 0.28
N SER A 9 12.84 -4.89 1.21
CA SER A 9 12.33 -6.26 1.10
C SER A 9 10.80 -6.26 0.98
N TRP A 10 10.12 -5.48 1.82
CA TRP A 10 8.67 -5.29 1.76
C TRP A 10 8.18 -4.77 0.40
N LEU A 11 8.83 -3.73 -0.14
CA LEU A 11 8.45 -3.16 -1.44
C LEU A 11 8.74 -4.10 -2.62
N SER A 12 9.79 -4.92 -2.52
CA SER A 12 10.17 -5.86 -3.59
C SER A 12 9.14 -6.97 -3.88
N ARG A 13 8.22 -7.19 -2.95
CA ARG A 13 7.09 -8.15 -3.06
C ARG A 13 5.74 -7.45 -3.15
N SER A 14 5.73 -6.25 -3.73
CA SER A 14 4.53 -5.42 -3.83
C SER A 14 4.19 -5.04 -5.27
N LEU A 15 2.89 -4.90 -5.54
CA LEU A 15 2.34 -4.32 -6.75
C LEU A 15 1.91 -2.88 -6.50
N VAL A 16 2.06 -2.05 -7.52
CA VAL A 16 1.44 -0.72 -7.61
C VAL A 16 0.25 -0.84 -8.53
N CYS A 17 -0.90 -0.42 -8.03
CA CYS A 17 -2.14 -0.44 -8.79
C CYS A 17 -2.78 0.93 -8.84
N THR A 18 -3.42 1.26 -9.96
CA THR A 18 -4.03 2.58 -10.19
C THR A 18 -5.53 2.42 -10.42
N TRP A 19 -6.34 3.26 -9.79
CA TRP A 19 -7.76 3.43 -10.08
C TRP A 19 -8.00 4.54 -11.11
N GLU A 20 -9.12 4.43 -11.81
CA GLU A 20 -9.65 5.53 -12.63
C GLU A 20 -10.47 6.52 -11.79
N GLU A 21 -11.17 6.02 -10.77
CA GLU A 21 -12.11 6.79 -9.95
C GLU A 21 -11.95 6.51 -8.45
N PRO A 22 -12.31 7.47 -7.57
CA PRO A 22 -12.30 7.25 -6.13
C PRO A 22 -13.31 6.17 -5.73
N ARG A 23 -12.83 5.06 -5.18
CA ARG A 23 -13.67 4.00 -4.57
C ARG A 23 -13.42 3.91 -3.06
N ASP A 24 -14.33 3.25 -2.36
CA ASP A 24 -14.18 2.99 -0.93
C ASP A 24 -13.05 1.96 -0.69
N LEU A 25 -12.03 2.39 0.06
CA LEU A 25 -10.88 1.57 0.44
C LEU A 25 -11.28 0.40 1.34
N GLY A 26 -12.33 0.54 2.15
CA GLY A 26 -12.82 -0.54 3.03
C GLY A 26 -13.36 -1.72 2.21
N SER A 27 -14.16 -1.41 1.20
CA SER A 27 -14.73 -2.38 0.26
C SER A 27 -13.63 -3.07 -0.56
N LEU A 28 -12.61 -2.32 -1.03
CA LEU A 28 -11.45 -2.90 -1.71
C LEU A 28 -10.67 -3.84 -0.78
N SER A 29 -10.35 -3.37 0.43
CA SER A 29 -9.59 -4.15 1.41
C SER A 29 -10.30 -5.46 1.72
N SER A 30 -11.61 -5.42 1.96
CA SER A 30 -12.39 -6.63 2.19
C SER A 30 -12.40 -7.56 0.98
N ALA A 31 -12.59 -7.05 -0.24
CA ALA A 31 -12.67 -7.88 -1.45
C ALA A 31 -11.31 -8.50 -1.82
N VAL A 32 -10.24 -7.72 -1.74
CA VAL A 32 -8.90 -8.13 -2.16
C VAL A 32 -8.19 -9.01 -1.14
N ILE A 33 -8.34 -8.73 0.16
CA ILE A 33 -7.74 -9.57 1.21
C ILE A 33 -8.45 -10.92 1.32
N SER A 34 -9.76 -10.99 1.03
CA SER A 34 -10.52 -12.24 1.11
C SER A 34 -10.58 -13.04 -0.20
N GLY A 35 -10.52 -12.39 -1.36
CA GLY A 35 -10.78 -13.03 -2.65
C GLY A 35 -9.56 -13.26 -3.54
N TYR A 36 -8.60 -12.32 -3.58
CA TYR A 36 -7.73 -12.15 -4.76
C TYR A 36 -6.24 -12.48 -4.53
N GLY A 37 -5.95 -13.29 -3.51
CA GLY A 37 -4.61 -13.81 -3.26
C GLY A 37 -3.88 -13.06 -2.16
N GLN A 38 -4.00 -13.59 -0.93
CA GLN A 38 -3.09 -13.41 0.21
C GLN A 38 -2.42 -12.04 0.38
N CYS A 39 -3.08 -10.96 -0.02
CA CYS A 39 -2.54 -9.62 0.13
C CYS A 39 -2.53 -9.31 1.62
N THR A 40 -1.32 -9.13 2.14
CA THR A 40 -1.06 -8.86 3.55
C THR A 40 -1.42 -7.44 3.95
N LYS A 41 -1.35 -6.51 2.99
CA LYS A 41 -1.49 -5.08 3.24
C LYS A 41 -1.86 -4.34 1.97
N ILE A 42 -2.87 -3.48 2.09
CA ILE A 42 -3.23 -2.50 1.06
C ILE A 42 -2.98 -1.11 1.60
N CYS A 43 -2.36 -0.31 0.77
CA CYS A 43 -1.63 0.86 1.19
C CYS A 43 -1.90 1.97 0.16
N ALA A 44 -2.51 3.10 0.53
CA ALA A 44 -2.78 4.19 -0.42
C ALA A 44 -1.54 5.06 -0.67
N LEU A 45 -1.01 5.08 -1.90
CA LEU A 45 0.20 5.79 -2.27
C LEU A 45 -0.01 7.25 -2.57
N SER A 46 -0.91 7.55 -3.50
CA SER A 46 -1.25 8.93 -3.88
C SER A 46 -2.55 8.95 -4.67
N GLY A 47 -3.53 9.77 -4.28
CA GLY A 47 -4.79 9.89 -5.02
C GLY A 47 -5.43 8.53 -5.30
N PHE A 48 -5.26 8.05 -6.53
CA PHE A 48 -5.78 6.79 -7.05
C PHE A 48 -4.77 5.64 -7.15
N LYS A 49 -3.55 5.81 -6.64
CA LYS A 49 -2.52 4.77 -6.61
C LYS A 49 -2.48 4.06 -5.28
N PHE A 50 -2.33 2.75 -5.32
CA PHE A 50 -2.28 1.85 -4.18
C PHE A 50 -1.10 0.90 -4.30
N ILE A 51 -0.56 0.49 -3.16
CA ILE A 51 0.38 -0.60 -3.02
C ILE A 51 -0.38 -1.79 -2.44
N LEU A 52 -0.22 -2.94 -3.08
CA LEU A 52 -0.63 -4.24 -2.57
C LEU A 52 0.61 -5.07 -2.28
N THR A 53 0.72 -5.56 -1.05
CA THR A 53 1.88 -6.33 -0.59
C THR A 53 1.50 -7.77 -0.33
N PHE A 54 2.32 -8.71 -0.79
CA PHE A 54 2.12 -10.15 -0.63
C PHE A 54 3.10 -10.75 0.40
N HIS A 55 2.86 -11.98 0.87
CA HIS A 55 3.79 -12.61 1.81
C HIS A 55 5.11 -12.95 1.12
N THR A 56 5.05 -13.39 -0.14
CA THR A 56 6.23 -13.75 -0.93
C THR A 56 6.26 -13.04 -2.27
N ARG A 57 7.45 -12.98 -2.88
CA ARG A 57 7.58 -12.47 -4.25
C ARG A 57 6.87 -13.37 -5.25
N ASP A 58 6.90 -14.68 -5.04
CA ASP A 58 6.26 -15.64 -5.93
C ASP A 58 4.74 -15.46 -5.96
N GLU A 59 4.11 -15.21 -4.81
CA GLU A 59 2.69 -14.84 -4.72
C GLU A 59 2.38 -13.53 -5.45
N MET A 60 3.25 -12.52 -5.31
CA MET A 60 3.10 -11.25 -6.04
C MET A 60 3.16 -11.48 -7.55
N GLU A 61 4.11 -12.30 -8.02
CA GLU A 61 4.24 -12.60 -9.44
C GLU A 61 3.08 -13.47 -9.95
N GLU A 62 2.52 -14.36 -9.12
CA GLU A 62 1.32 -15.10 -9.44
C GLU A 62 0.10 -14.19 -9.57
N ALA A 63 -0.09 -13.29 -8.59
CA ALA A 63 -1.14 -12.28 -8.64
C ALA A 63 -1.01 -11.41 -9.90
N LEU A 64 0.22 -11.02 -10.28
CA LEU A 64 0.48 -10.28 -11.51
C LEU A 64 0.20 -11.08 -12.78
N ARG A 65 0.37 -12.40 -12.79
CA ARG A 65 0.05 -13.24 -13.95
C ARG A 65 -1.45 -13.51 -14.07
N ASN A 66 -2.16 -13.60 -12.95
CA ASN A 66 -3.56 -14.01 -12.87
C ASN A 66 -4.44 -12.89 -12.30
N HIS A 67 -4.30 -11.67 -12.82
CA HIS A 67 -4.93 -10.46 -12.27
C HIS A 67 -6.31 -10.13 -12.87
N GLU A 68 -6.94 -11.04 -13.61
CA GLU A 68 -8.23 -10.79 -14.29
C GLU A 68 -9.31 -10.22 -13.35
N GLU A 69 -9.28 -10.63 -12.08
CA GLU A 69 -10.23 -10.14 -11.10
C GLU A 69 -9.83 -8.77 -10.52
N LEU A 70 -8.52 -8.48 -10.45
CA LEU A 70 -7.99 -7.17 -10.07
C LEU A 70 -8.25 -6.12 -11.15
N ASP A 71 -8.36 -6.52 -12.43
CA ASP A 71 -8.73 -5.62 -13.53
C ASP A 71 -10.13 -5.00 -13.36
N ASN A 72 -11.02 -5.64 -12.58
CA ASN A 72 -12.32 -5.04 -12.22
C ASN A 72 -12.19 -3.83 -11.27
N TRP A 73 -11.04 -3.72 -10.63
CA TRP A 73 -10.74 -2.71 -9.62
C TRP A 73 -9.74 -1.68 -10.12
N PHE A 74 -8.71 -2.11 -10.84
CA PHE A 74 -7.57 -1.29 -11.23
C PHE A 74 -7.43 -1.23 -12.74
N ILE A 75 -7.09 -0.04 -13.25
CA ILE A 75 -6.82 0.18 -14.68
C ILE A 75 -5.37 -0.11 -15.07
N ASP A 76 -4.49 -0.18 -14.08
CA ASP A 76 -3.07 -0.44 -14.25
C ASP A 76 -2.56 -1.18 -13.03
N ILE A 77 -1.78 -2.24 -13.26
CA ILE A 77 -1.20 -3.11 -12.25
C ILE A 77 0.23 -3.42 -12.71
N LYS A 78 1.21 -3.09 -11.88
CA LYS A 78 2.62 -3.38 -12.17
C LYS A 78 3.40 -3.68 -10.89
N PRO A 79 4.57 -4.35 -10.99
CA PRO A 79 5.51 -4.40 -9.88
C PRO A 79 5.88 -3.00 -9.39
N TRP A 80 6.03 -2.84 -8.07
CA TRP A 80 6.55 -1.59 -7.52
C TRP A 80 7.97 -1.32 -8.05
N ASP A 81 8.21 -0.07 -8.45
CA ASP A 81 9.55 0.41 -8.77
C ASP A 81 9.92 1.65 -7.91
N LYS A 82 11.22 1.95 -7.85
CA LYS A 82 11.75 3.08 -7.05
C LYS A 82 11.27 4.46 -7.48
N TYR A 83 10.68 4.57 -8.67
CA TYR A 83 10.10 5.79 -9.23
C TYR A 83 8.60 5.91 -8.95
N ASP A 84 7.95 4.86 -8.44
CA ASP A 84 6.60 4.92 -7.85
C ASP A 84 6.62 5.57 -6.47
N CYS A 85 7.28 6.73 -6.38
CA CYS A 85 7.31 7.58 -5.20
C CYS A 85 6.16 8.59 -5.25
N CYS A 86 5.55 8.82 -4.10
CA CYS A 86 4.54 9.86 -3.96
C CYS A 86 5.21 11.24 -3.96
N SER A 87 4.87 12.10 -4.92
CA SER A 87 5.37 13.48 -4.96
C SER A 87 4.77 14.35 -3.85
N THR A 88 3.63 13.96 -3.29
CA THR A 88 2.90 14.72 -2.27
C THR A 88 3.08 14.19 -0.84
N ARG A 89 3.71 13.01 -0.66
CA ARG A 89 3.93 12.39 0.65
C ARG A 89 5.38 11.93 0.76
N LYS A 90 6.10 12.45 1.77
CA LYS A 90 7.51 12.09 2.02
C LYS A 90 7.69 10.71 2.66
N VAL A 91 6.78 10.34 3.57
CA VAL A 91 6.88 9.10 4.37
C VAL A 91 5.50 8.52 4.67
N TRP A 92 5.46 7.24 5.00
CA TRP A 92 4.28 6.56 5.54
C TRP A 92 4.61 6.13 6.96
N LEU A 93 3.75 6.51 7.90
CA LEU A 93 3.97 6.23 9.33
C LEU A 93 2.87 5.28 9.80
N GLU A 94 3.29 4.12 10.30
CA GLU A 94 2.44 3.23 11.06
C GLU A 94 2.74 3.46 12.55
N VAL A 95 1.73 3.88 13.31
CA VAL A 95 1.87 4.17 14.74
C VAL A 95 1.02 3.17 15.51
N VAL A 96 1.67 2.28 16.26
CA VAL A 96 1.01 1.22 17.04
C VAL A 96 0.98 1.60 18.53
N GLY A 97 -0.09 1.22 19.22
CA GLY A 97 -0.20 1.41 20.68
C GLY A 97 -0.61 2.82 21.10
N VAL A 98 -1.17 3.62 20.20
CA VAL A 98 -1.68 4.96 20.53
C VAL A 98 -2.88 4.84 21.47
N PRO A 99 -2.84 5.42 22.68
CA PRO A 99 -4.00 5.45 23.56
C PRO A 99 -5.17 6.16 22.89
N PRO A 100 -6.44 5.81 23.18
CA PRO A 100 -7.60 6.44 22.53
C PRO A 100 -7.61 7.97 22.62
N HIS A 101 -7.19 8.53 23.76
CA HIS A 101 -7.09 9.98 23.97
C HIS A 101 -5.95 10.66 23.19
N GLY A 102 -4.96 9.88 22.75
CA GLY A 102 -3.81 10.31 21.95
C GLY A 102 -4.03 10.23 20.45
N SER A 103 -5.08 9.54 19.98
CA SER A 103 -5.43 9.36 18.56
C SER A 103 -6.09 10.60 17.96
N LYS A 104 -5.48 11.77 18.15
CA LYS A 104 -5.91 13.05 17.57
C LYS A 104 -4.97 13.44 16.44
N TRP A 105 -5.53 14.01 15.38
CA TRP A 105 -4.78 14.46 14.21
C TRP A 105 -3.60 15.38 14.58
N GLU A 106 -3.76 16.26 15.57
CA GLU A 106 -2.70 17.17 15.99
C GLU A 106 -1.45 16.43 16.49
N ASN A 107 -1.60 15.24 17.08
CA ASN A 107 -0.48 14.46 17.58
C ASN A 107 0.28 13.77 16.45
N PHE A 108 -0.43 13.22 15.46
CA PHE A 108 0.21 12.61 14.28
C PHE A 108 0.98 13.63 13.46
N LYS A 109 0.48 14.87 13.35
CA LYS A 109 1.19 15.95 12.68
C LYS A 109 2.53 16.26 13.34
N LYS A 110 2.56 16.34 14.68
CA LYS A 110 3.80 16.54 15.45
C LYS A 110 4.81 15.41 15.26
N ILE A 111 4.34 14.15 15.14
CA ILE A 111 5.22 13.00 14.89
C ILE A 111 5.81 13.09 13.47
N ALA A 112 4.99 13.46 12.49
CA ALA A 112 5.44 13.64 11.11
C ALA A 112 6.45 14.78 10.97
N ASP A 113 6.30 15.87 11.71
CA ASP A 113 7.21 17.04 11.68
C ASP A 113 8.62 16.76 12.24
N ILE A 114 8.84 15.61 12.91
CA ILE A 114 10.16 15.21 13.42
C ILE A 114 11.03 14.58 12.31
N TRP A 115 10.44 14.19 11.17
CA TRP A 115 11.08 13.45 10.08
C TRP A 115 11.29 14.27 8.80
#